data_AF-A0A940J700-F1
#
_entry.id   AF-A0A940J700-F1
#
_cell.length_a   1.000
_cell.length_b   1.000
_cell.length_c   1.000
_cell.angle_alpha   90.00
_cell.angle_beta   90.00
_cell.angle_gamma   90.00
#
_symmetry.space_group_name_H-M   'P 1'
#
loop_
_entity.id
_entity.type
_entity.pdbx_description
1 polymer ?
#
loop_
_entity_poly.entity_id
_entity_poly.type
_entity_poly.pdbx_seq_one_letter_code
_entity_poly.pdbx_strand_id
1 'polypeptide(L)' 'MYIRLLNEGTTVYRPVPASQITSNIYILNGADIYDPEVEEWEFVPGSRVIVEKRQLEKGEVLVAVAKD' A
#
# COMPACT_ATOMS: atom_id res chain seq x y z
N MET A 1 0.04 -3.69 -5.81
CA MET A 1 -0.24 -3.85 -4.36
C MET A 1 -1.05 -2.67 -3.91
N TYR A 2 -1.81 -2.80 -2.84
CA TYR A 2 -2.64 -1.73 -2.32
C TYR A 2 -2.19 -1.29 -0.93
N ILE A 3 -2.31 -0.01 -0.67
CA ILE A 3 -2.14 0.61 0.65
C ILE A 3 -3.44 1.34 1.00
N ARG A 4 -3.74 1.47 2.29
CA ARG A 4 -4.85 2.29 2.73
C ARG A 4 -4.47 3.77 2.62
N LEU A 5 -5.40 4.59 2.16
CA LEU A 5 -5.30 6.04 2.33
C LEU A 5 -5.95 6.43 3.66
N LEU A 6 -5.27 7.30 4.40
CA LEU A 6 -5.74 7.87 5.64
C LEU A 6 -6.54 9.13 5.35
N ASN A 7 -7.45 9.49 6.25
CA ASN A 7 -8.21 10.76 6.22
C ASN A 7 -9.16 10.98 5.02
N GLU A 8 -9.52 9.92 4.30
CA GLU A 8 -10.45 9.98 3.16
C GLU A 8 -11.95 9.99 3.56
N GLY A 9 -12.27 10.01 4.86
CA GLY A 9 -13.65 9.91 5.37
C GLY A 9 -14.33 8.55 5.17
N THR A 10 -13.70 7.65 4.41
CA THR A 10 -14.11 6.26 4.18
C THR A 10 -12.88 5.37 4.00
N THR A 11 -13.06 4.05 3.96
CA THR A 11 -11.95 3.12 3.72
C THR A 11 -11.72 3.00 2.23
N VAL A 12 -10.62 3.58 1.74
CA VAL A 12 -10.18 3.46 0.35
C VAL A 12 -8.75 2.95 0.28
N TYR A 13 -8.44 2.31 -0.84
CA TYR A 13 -7.15 1.70 -1.09
C TYR A 13 -6.56 2.22 -2.39
N ARG A 14 -5.30 2.62 -2.37
CA ARG A 14 -4.56 3.09 -3.55
C ARG A 14 -3.66 1.98 -4.09
N PRO A 15 -3.75 1.65 -5.39
CA PRO A 15 -2.77 0.77 -6.01
C PRO A 15 -1.43 1.49 -6.13
N VAL A 16 -0.37 0.85 -5.65
CA VAL A 16 1.00 1.38 -5.67
C VAL A 16 1.97 0.33 -6.24
N PRO A 17 3.03 0.79 -6.93
CA PRO A 17 4.11 -0.09 -7.36
C PRO A 17 4.90 -0.56 -6.15
N ALA A 18 5.36 -1.80 -6.17
CA ALA A 18 6.15 -2.38 -5.10
C ALA A 18 6.93 -3.60 -5.60
N SER A 19 8.06 -3.86 -4.97
CA SER A 19 8.93 -4.99 -5.30
C SER A 19 8.91 -6.02 -4.18
N GLN A 20 8.75 -7.30 -4.51
CA GLN A 20 8.83 -8.38 -3.53
C GLN A 20 10.26 -8.52 -3.03
N ILE A 21 10.45 -8.56 -1.71
CA ILE A 21 11.75 -8.87 -1.09
C ILE A 21 11.81 -10.38 -0.83
N THR A 22 10.82 -10.90 -0.12
CA THR A 22 10.70 -12.32 0.23
C THR A 22 9.27 -12.64 0.64
N SER A 23 8.77 -13.85 0.42
CA SER A 23 7.46 -14.34 0.88
C SER A 23 6.35 -13.27 0.86
N ASN A 24 6.00 -12.71 2.02
CA ASN A 24 4.96 -11.71 2.25
C ASN A 24 5.51 -10.31 2.59
N ILE A 25 6.81 -10.06 2.38
CA ILE A 25 7.46 -8.76 2.60
C ILE A 25 7.80 -8.12 1.26
N TYR A 26 7.40 -6.86 1.11
CA TYR A 26 7.63 -6.06 -0.07
C TYR A 26 8.18 -4.68 0.30
N ILE A 27 8.93 -4.06 -0.60
CA ILE A 27 9.27 -2.63 -0.51
C ILE A 27 8.34 -1.81 -1.39
N LEU A 28 7.76 -0.76 -0.81
CA LEU A 28 6.91 0.18 -1.53
C LEU A 28 7.75 1.06 -2.44
N ASN A 29 7.41 1.09 -3.72
CA ASN A 29 7.92 2.05 -4.68
C ASN A 29 6.87 3.17 -4.83
N GLY A 30 7.09 4.13 -5.74
CA GLY A 30 6.09 5.15 -6.05
C GLY A 30 6.35 6.52 -5.42
N ALA A 31 7.62 6.84 -5.12
CA ALA A 31 8.00 8.19 -4.69
C ALA A 31 7.65 9.27 -5.74
N ASP A 32 7.50 8.87 -7.01
CA ASP A 32 7.07 9.70 -8.13
C ASP A 32 5.55 9.99 -8.16
N ILE A 33 4.75 9.21 -7.42
CA ILE A 33 3.27 9.32 -7.39
C ILE A 33 2.70 9.59 -5.99
N TYR A 34 3.58 9.83 -5.02
CA TYR A 34 3.22 10.15 -3.65
C TYR A 34 3.43 11.63 -3.38
N ASP A 35 2.37 12.32 -2.98
CA ASP A 35 2.40 13.71 -2.56
C ASP A 35 1.72 13.82 -1.18
N PRO A 36 2.49 14.06 -0.10
CA PRO A 36 1.95 14.16 1.25
C PRO A 36 1.03 15.37 1.49
N GLU A 37 1.04 16.36 0.60
CA GLU A 37 0.10 17.50 0.67
C GLU A 37 -1.26 17.18 0.05
N VAL A 38 -1.34 16.13 -0.77
CA VAL A 38 -2.55 15.72 -1.49
C VAL A 38 -3.17 14.46 -0.90
N GLU A 39 -2.35 13.47 -0.53
CA GLU A 39 -2.81 12.19 0.02
C GLU A 39 -1.94 11.73 1.20
N GLU A 40 -2.59 11.15 2.21
CA GLU A 40 -1.89 10.52 3.32
C GLU A 40 -1.92 8.99 3.17
N TRP A 41 -0.77 8.40 2.92
CA TRP A 41 -0.63 6.96 2.75
C TRP A 41 -0.32 6.30 4.10
N GLU A 42 -0.97 5.18 4.43
CA GLU A 42 -0.68 4.43 5.66
C GLU A 42 0.78 3.98 5.74
N PHE A 43 1.39 3.70 4.59
CA PHE A 43 2.80 3.39 4.44
C PHE A 43 3.39 4.15 3.25
N VAL A 44 4.46 4.90 3.48
CA VAL A 44 5.10 5.78 2.49
C VAL A 44 6.09 5.01 1.59
N PRO A 45 6.42 5.52 0.38
CA PRO A 45 7.46 4.95 -0.48
C PRO A 45 8.78 4.70 0.27
N GLY A 46 9.46 3.60 -0.08
CA GLY A 46 10.66 3.10 0.60
C GLY A 46 10.39 2.23 1.83
N SER A 47 9.15 2.20 2.34
CA SER A 47 8.80 1.33 3.47
C SER A 47 8.83 -0.15 3.07
N ARG A 48 9.35 -0.99 3.96
CA ARG A 48 9.18 -2.44 3.91
C ARG A 48 7.89 -2.81 4.64
N VAL A 49 7.02 -3.56 3.99
CA VAL A 49 5.68 -3.89 4.50
C VAL A 49 5.40 -5.37 4.38
N ILE A 50 4.70 -5.89 5.38
CA ILE A 50 4.03 -7.19 5.36
C ILE A 50 2.72 -7.03 4.60
N VAL A 51 2.42 -7.96 3.69
CA VAL A 51 1.20 -7.96 2.89
C VAL A 51 0.32 -9.17 3.14
N GLU A 52 -0.98 -8.97 2.97
CA GLU A 52 -2.00 -10.03 2.98
C GLU A 52 -2.84 -9.99 1.70
N LYS A 53 -3.36 -11.14 1.31
CA LYS A 53 -4.39 -11.23 0.27
C LYS A 53 -5.73 -10.80 0.86
N ARG A 54 -6.42 -9.87 0.20
CA ARG A 54 -7.77 -9.43 0.56
C ARG A 54 -8.68 -9.40 -0.66
N GLN A 55 -9.94 -9.77 -0.46
CA GLN A 55 -10.98 -9.59 -1.46
C GLN A 55 -11.46 -8.14 -1.43
N LEU A 56 -11.16 -7.38 -2.48
CA LEU A 56 -11.76 -6.05 -2.74
C LEU A 56 -12.77 -6.17 -3.88
N GLU A 57 -13.49 -5.08 -4.19
CA GLU A 57 -14.50 -5.05 -5.27
C GLU A 57 -13.94 -5.52 -6.62
N LYS A 58 -12.64 -5.27 -6.88
CA LYS A 58 -11.97 -5.63 -8.13
C LYS A 58 -11.36 -7.03 -8.15
N GLY A 59 -11.50 -7.80 -7.08
CA GLY A 59 -10.91 -9.14 -6.95
C GLY A 59 -9.99 -9.30 -5.73
N GLU A 60 -9.35 -10.47 -5.66
CA GLU A 60 -8.28 -10.72 -4.67
C GLU A 60 -7.04 -9.89 -5.02
N VAL A 61 -6.56 -9.11 -4.07
CA VAL A 61 -5.37 -8.27 -4.23
C VAL A 61 -4.48 -8.34 -2.99
N LEU A 62 -3.20 -7.98 -3.15
CA LEU A 62 -2.27 -7.82 -2.02
C LEU A 62 -2.43 -6.44 -1.39
N VAL A 63 -2.64 -6.39 -0.07
CA VAL A 63 -2.79 -5.19 0.75
C VAL A 63 -1.68 -5.15 1.80
N ALA A 64 -1.00 -4.02 1.95
CA ALA A 64 -0.06 -3.80 3.05
C ALA A 64 -0.80 -3.71 4.39
N VAL A 65 -0.31 -4.41 5.42
CA VAL A 65 -1.00 -4.51 6.73
C VAL A 65 -0.13 -4.15 7.92
N ALA A 66 1.20 -4.20 7.78
CA ALA A 66 2.15 -3.83 8.83
C ALA A 66 3.51 -3.45 8.23
N LYS A 67 4.34 -2.74 9.00
CA LYS A 67 5.77 -2.60 8.68
C LYS A 67 6.53 -3.86 9.07
N ASP A 68 7.56 -4.18 8.30
CA ASP A 68 8.58 -5.21 8.59
C ASP A 68 9.67 -4.67 9.52
#